data_AF-A0A1G1P4K2-F1
#
_entry.id   AF-A0A1G1P4K2-F1
#
_cell.length_a   1.000
_cell.length_b   1.000
_cell.length_c   1.000
_cell.angle_alpha   90.00
_cell.angle_beta   90.00
_cell.angle_gamma   90.00
#
_symmetry.space_group_name_H-M   'P 1'
#
loop_
_entity.id
_entity.type
_entity.pdbx_description
1 polymer ?
#
loop_
_entity_poly.entity_id
_entity_poly.type
_entity_poly.pdbx_seq_one_letter_code
_entity_poly.pdbx_strand_id
1 'polypeptide(L)'
;MNRKITLIITLMVACFLSAAPAQAHLVAFAWKDNGNGTISMFGEHWHGDQSAPSTANGGVRIGIFGTDDTLWPVFQWTGFFNNQGGTTAGMDAMVTAGTIDGYATEPSNFSNSASEDDWFTTDPLVLGNGTWGLFTGTNCCIDTMSAPRQFVISGISSVPEGTGPGQANGVIPEPATMSLLGSGLLAFAGIRRKKRV
;
A
#
# COMPACT_ATOMS: atom_id res chain seq x y z
N MET A 1 4.07 32.82 48.11
CA MET A 1 4.70 32.23 46.91
C MET A 1 5.12 33.36 45.97
N ASN A 2 6.36 33.34 45.46
CA ASN A 2 6.88 34.41 44.60
C ASN A 2 6.16 34.37 43.24
N ARG A 3 5.62 35.51 42.78
CA ARG A 3 4.88 35.60 41.50
C ARG A 3 5.66 35.04 40.30
N LYS A 4 7.00 35.16 40.33
CA LYS A 4 7.88 34.60 39.28
C LYS A 4 7.88 33.08 39.28
N ILE A 5 7.85 32.45 40.47
CA ILE A 5 7.80 30.98 40.61
C ILE A 5 6.45 30.45 40.13
N THR A 6 5.35 31.16 40.44
CA THR A 6 4.02 30.78 39.96
C THR A 6 3.93 30.83 38.43
N LEU A 7 4.46 31.86 37.79
CA LEU A 7 4.44 31.98 36.32
C LEU A 7 5.23 30.85 35.64
N ILE A 8 6.40 30.49 36.16
CA ILE A 8 7.23 29.42 35.61
C ILE A 8 6.54 28.06 35.74
N ILE A 9 5.91 27.79 36.89
CA ILE A 9 5.16 26.55 37.10
C ILE A 9 3.96 26.49 36.15
N THR A 10 3.22 27.59 35.97
CA THR A 10 2.09 27.64 35.03
C THR A 10 2.54 27.43 33.58
N LEU A 11 3.67 28.02 33.17
CA LEU A 11 4.21 27.86 31.82
C LEU A 11 4.67 26.42 31.56
N MET A 12 5.35 25.79 32.54
CA MET A 12 5.78 24.40 32.42
C MET A 12 4.57 23.45 32.37
N VAL A 13 3.57 23.65 33.23
CA VAL A 13 2.34 22.83 33.20
C VAL A 13 1.61 23.01 31.86
N ALA A 14 1.55 24.23 31.31
CA ALA A 14 0.95 24.47 30.00
C ALA A 14 1.72 23.76 28.87
N CYS A 15 3.07 23.80 28.89
CA CYS A 15 3.90 23.09 27.91
C CYS A 15 3.76 21.56 28.00
N PHE A 16 3.65 21.00 29.21
CA PHE A 16 3.42 19.56 29.39
C PHE A 16 2.01 19.13 28.98
N LEU A 17 1.02 20.03 29.10
CA LEU A 17 -0.37 19.76 28.68
C LEU A 17 -0.60 20.01 27.18
N SER A 18 0.27 20.76 26.48
CA SER A 18 0.14 21.05 25.05
C SER A 18 0.82 20.02 24.12
N ALA A 19 1.61 19.09 24.68
CA ALA A 19 2.29 18.06 23.90
C ALA A 19 1.33 16.89 23.58
N ALA A 20 0.32 17.13 22.76
CA ALA A 20 -0.32 16.03 22.04
C ALA A 20 0.69 15.52 20.99
N PRO A 21 0.90 14.19 20.85
CA PRO A 21 1.69 13.69 19.74
C PRO A 21 1.04 14.15 18.44
N ALA A 22 1.78 14.84 17.58
CA ALA A 22 1.32 15.12 16.23
C ALA A 22 1.01 13.77 15.58
N GLN A 23 -0.24 13.57 15.18
CA GLN A 23 -0.65 12.37 14.47
C GLN A 23 -0.37 12.58 13.00
N ALA A 24 0.55 11.79 12.47
CA ALA A 24 0.72 11.65 11.04
C ALA A 24 -0.39 10.80 10.45
N HIS A 25 -0.87 11.27 9.31
CA HIS A 25 -2.02 10.71 8.64
C HIS A 25 -1.61 10.30 7.23
N LEU A 26 -2.03 9.09 6.86
CA LEU A 26 -1.97 8.70 5.47
C LEU A 26 -3.07 9.47 4.75
N VAL A 27 -2.70 10.28 3.78
CA VAL A 27 -3.65 11.14 3.06
C VAL A 27 -4.01 10.58 1.67
N ALA A 28 -3.12 9.83 1.04
CA ALA A 28 -3.43 9.09 -0.19
C ALA A 28 -2.57 7.82 -0.33
N PHE A 29 -3.05 6.92 -1.18
CA PHE A 29 -2.24 5.86 -1.76
C PHE A 29 -1.98 6.15 -3.24
N ALA A 30 -0.81 5.77 -3.74
CA ALA A 30 -0.54 5.72 -5.16
C ALA A 30 0.15 4.41 -5.55
N TRP A 31 0.25 4.15 -6.84
CA TRP A 31 0.91 2.95 -7.37
C TRP A 31 1.61 3.23 -8.69
N LYS A 32 2.66 2.45 -8.96
CA LYS A 32 3.42 2.46 -10.22
C LYS A 32 3.58 1.04 -10.72
N ASP A 33 3.19 0.77 -11.96
CA ASP A 33 3.53 -0.43 -12.71
C ASP A 33 4.99 -0.35 -13.16
N ASN A 34 5.79 -1.32 -12.71
CA ASN A 34 7.22 -1.39 -13.02
C ASN A 34 7.51 -2.03 -14.39
N GLY A 35 6.49 -2.50 -15.10
CA GLY A 35 6.63 -3.11 -16.44
C GLY A 35 7.24 -4.52 -16.44
N ASN A 36 7.47 -5.11 -15.26
CA ASN A 36 8.17 -6.39 -15.09
C ASN A 36 7.37 -7.43 -14.27
N GLY A 37 6.05 -7.25 -14.17
CA GLY A 37 5.18 -8.12 -13.37
C GLY A 37 5.11 -7.73 -11.90
N THR A 38 5.49 -6.51 -11.56
CA THR A 38 5.40 -5.96 -10.20
C THR A 38 4.91 -4.52 -10.23
N ILE A 39 4.45 -4.05 -9.08
CA ILE A 39 4.15 -2.65 -8.81
C ILE A 39 4.92 -2.16 -7.60
N SER A 40 5.12 -0.86 -7.51
CA SER A 40 5.50 -0.19 -6.27
C SER A 40 4.29 0.55 -5.71
N MET A 41 4.03 0.39 -4.42
CA MET A 41 2.96 1.10 -3.72
C MET A 41 3.54 2.31 -3.00
N PHE A 42 2.76 3.39 -2.95
CA PHE A 42 3.13 4.63 -2.30
C PHE A 42 2.07 5.01 -1.27
N GLY A 43 2.52 5.60 -0.16
CA GLY A 43 1.65 6.23 0.84
C GLY A 43 2.05 7.69 1.03
N GLU A 44 1.11 8.60 0.78
CA GLU A 44 1.29 10.04 0.97
C GLU A 44 1.22 10.37 2.47
N HIS A 45 2.23 11.10 2.92
CA HIS A 45 2.52 11.49 4.28
C HIS A 45 2.37 13.01 4.43
N TRP A 46 1.81 13.43 5.56
CA TRP A 46 1.62 14.86 5.85
C TRP A 46 2.30 15.25 7.17
N HIS A 47 3.63 15.44 7.21
CA HIS A 47 4.37 16.18 8.28
C HIS A 47 5.78 16.65 7.84
N GLY A 48 5.97 16.92 6.55
CA GLY A 48 7.20 17.47 5.99
C GLY A 48 8.22 16.41 5.56
N ASP A 49 9.28 16.89 4.90
CA ASP A 49 10.28 16.07 4.23
C ASP A 49 10.73 14.84 5.01
N GLN A 50 10.62 13.68 4.37
CA GLN A 50 11.21 12.45 4.87
C GLN A 50 12.72 12.42 4.66
N SER A 51 13.44 11.91 5.64
CA SER A 51 14.90 11.71 5.56
C SER A 51 15.30 10.24 5.54
N ALA A 52 14.36 9.33 5.74
CA ALA A 52 14.56 7.88 5.75
C ALA A 52 13.23 7.16 5.50
N PRO A 53 13.26 5.91 5.01
CA PRO A 53 12.07 5.06 4.98
C PRO A 53 11.52 4.85 6.41
N SER A 54 10.20 4.84 6.56
CA SER A 54 9.56 4.67 7.86
C SER A 54 9.34 3.20 8.20
N THR A 55 9.94 2.75 9.30
CA THR A 55 9.64 1.45 9.91
C THR A 55 8.57 1.55 11.00
N ALA A 56 8.15 2.77 11.37
CA ALA A 56 7.30 3.02 12.54
C ALA A 56 5.83 2.64 12.33
N ASN A 57 5.31 2.76 11.10
CA ASN A 57 3.94 2.35 10.74
C ASN A 57 3.86 0.86 10.34
N GLY A 58 5.02 0.24 10.11
CA GLY A 58 5.06 -1.15 9.65
C GLY A 58 4.54 -1.35 8.23
N GLY A 59 4.36 -0.30 7.40
CA GLY A 59 4.03 -0.44 5.97
C GLY A 59 2.54 -0.38 5.63
N VAL A 60 2.19 -0.91 4.46
CA VAL A 60 0.80 -1.06 3.98
C VAL A 60 0.34 -2.51 4.06
N ARG A 61 -0.82 -2.73 4.69
CA ARG A 61 -1.56 -3.99 4.65
C ARG A 61 -2.44 -4.02 3.42
N ILE A 62 -2.37 -5.11 2.65
CA ILE A 62 -3.12 -5.28 1.40
C ILE A 62 -3.89 -6.59 1.43
N GLY A 63 -5.21 -6.56 1.26
CA GLY A 63 -6.05 -7.75 1.37
C GLY A 63 -7.37 -7.66 0.61
N ILE A 64 -8.24 -8.64 0.84
CA ILE A 64 -9.63 -8.55 0.42
C ILE A 64 -10.37 -7.66 1.43
N PHE A 65 -10.98 -6.59 0.97
CA PHE A 65 -11.79 -5.76 1.85
C PHE A 65 -12.95 -6.57 2.48
N GLY A 66 -13.20 -6.37 3.78
CA GLY A 66 -14.23 -7.10 4.53
C GLY A 66 -13.78 -8.43 5.13
N THR A 67 -12.54 -8.87 4.88
CA THR A 67 -11.89 -9.92 5.68
C THR A 67 -11.10 -9.32 6.85
N ASP A 68 -10.62 -10.17 7.75
CA ASP A 68 -9.79 -9.76 8.89
C ASP A 68 -8.48 -9.10 8.40
N ASP A 69 -8.34 -7.79 8.63
CA ASP A 69 -7.22 -6.97 8.19
C ASP A 69 -5.91 -7.28 8.92
N THR A 70 -6.00 -7.93 10.09
CA THR A 70 -4.82 -8.37 10.84
C THR A 70 -4.08 -9.49 10.11
N LEU A 71 -4.78 -10.22 9.23
CA LEU A 71 -4.25 -11.31 8.41
C LEU A 71 -3.74 -10.83 7.04
N TRP A 72 -3.99 -9.58 6.67
CA TRP A 72 -3.51 -9.05 5.39
C TRP A 72 -1.98 -8.99 5.37
N PRO A 73 -1.32 -9.43 4.29
CA PRO A 73 0.12 -9.28 4.14
C PRO A 73 0.52 -7.82 4.28
N VAL A 74 1.66 -7.61 4.92
CA VAL A 74 2.21 -6.29 5.25
C VAL A 74 3.43 -6.04 4.36
N PHE A 75 3.41 -4.94 3.62
CA PHE A 75 4.50 -4.50 2.75
C PHE A 75 5.15 -3.26 3.35
N GLN A 76 6.41 -3.39 3.77
CA GLN A 76 7.14 -2.33 4.46
C GLN A 76 7.44 -1.15 3.53
N TRP A 77 7.50 0.04 4.11
CA TRP A 77 8.06 1.22 3.43
C TRP A 77 9.59 1.10 3.39
N THR A 78 10.16 1.09 2.19
CA THR A 78 11.59 0.88 1.95
C THR A 78 12.26 2.07 1.26
N GLY A 79 11.48 3.01 0.74
CA GLY A 79 11.96 4.26 0.17
C GLY A 79 11.06 5.44 0.53
N PHE A 80 11.44 6.62 0.05
CA PHE A 80 10.67 7.85 0.16
C PHE A 80 11.02 8.83 -0.96
N PHE A 81 10.15 9.80 -1.20
CA PHE A 81 10.46 11.04 -1.91
C PHE A 81 9.58 12.18 -1.36
N ASN A 82 10.04 13.41 -1.52
CA ASN A 82 9.41 14.58 -0.91
C ASN A 82 9.02 15.62 -1.97
N ASN A 83 8.19 16.56 -1.56
CA ASN A 83 7.84 17.75 -2.31
C ASN A 83 7.22 17.50 -3.69
N GLN A 84 6.34 16.49 -3.80
CA GLN A 84 5.58 16.20 -5.02
C GLN A 84 4.15 15.80 -4.67
N GLY A 85 3.17 16.29 -5.43
CA GLY A 85 1.77 15.94 -5.17
C GLY A 85 1.09 16.91 -4.20
N GLY A 86 0.42 16.37 -3.18
CA GLY A 86 -0.34 17.10 -2.15
C GLY A 86 -1.69 17.64 -2.57
N THR A 87 -1.86 17.98 -3.84
CA THR A 87 -3.17 18.32 -4.40
C THR A 87 -3.58 17.31 -5.46
N THR A 88 -4.88 17.20 -5.76
CA THR A 88 -5.38 16.39 -6.88
C THR A 88 -4.69 16.80 -8.18
N ALA A 89 -4.54 18.11 -8.42
CA ALA A 89 -3.82 18.62 -9.60
C ALA A 89 -2.33 18.23 -9.58
N GLY A 90 -1.70 18.22 -8.41
CA GLY A 90 -0.32 17.75 -8.23
C GLY A 90 -0.16 16.26 -8.51
N MET A 91 -1.04 15.42 -7.95
CA MET A 91 -1.04 13.98 -8.21
C MET A 91 -1.40 13.65 -9.68
N ASP A 92 -2.34 14.37 -10.29
CA ASP A 92 -2.66 14.24 -11.72
C ASP A 92 -1.44 14.60 -12.60
N ALA A 93 -0.64 15.59 -12.18
CA ALA A 93 0.61 15.92 -12.84
C ALA A 93 1.65 14.81 -12.68
N MET A 94 1.73 14.16 -11.50
CA MET A 94 2.59 12.99 -11.29
C MET A 94 2.17 11.80 -12.18
N VAL A 95 0.87 11.56 -12.34
CA VAL A 95 0.33 10.57 -13.29
C VAL A 95 0.75 10.92 -14.72
N THR A 96 0.56 12.18 -15.12
CA THR A 96 0.91 12.65 -16.47
C THR A 96 2.41 12.55 -16.74
N ALA A 97 3.26 12.82 -15.74
CA ALA A 97 4.72 12.69 -15.83
C ALA A 97 5.20 11.23 -15.79
N GLY A 98 4.32 10.28 -15.46
CA GLY A 98 4.64 8.87 -15.31
C GLY A 98 5.40 8.53 -14.03
N THR A 99 5.43 9.43 -13.03
CA THR A 99 5.99 9.16 -11.70
C THR A 99 5.19 8.09 -10.97
N ILE A 100 3.88 8.13 -11.11
CA ILE A 100 2.89 7.12 -10.66
C ILE A 100 1.95 6.82 -11.83
N ASP A 101 1.21 5.72 -11.77
CA ASP A 101 0.21 5.36 -12.79
C ASP A 101 -1.23 5.57 -12.31
N GLY A 102 -1.42 5.72 -11.00
CA GLY A 102 -2.70 6.07 -10.41
C GLY A 102 -2.58 6.34 -8.92
N TYR A 103 -3.63 6.94 -8.36
CA TYR A 103 -3.74 7.26 -6.95
C TYR A 103 -5.19 7.16 -6.46
N ALA A 104 -5.36 7.08 -5.15
CA ALA A 104 -6.63 7.18 -4.47
C ALA A 104 -6.45 7.86 -3.11
N THR A 105 -7.26 8.88 -2.85
CA THR A 105 -7.21 9.66 -1.62
C THR A 105 -7.86 8.91 -0.46
N GLU A 106 -7.36 9.10 0.75
CA GLU A 106 -8.05 8.74 1.99
C GLU A 106 -8.95 9.94 2.37
N PRO A 107 -10.28 9.86 2.17
CA PRO A 107 -11.12 11.06 2.20
C PRO A 107 -11.29 11.68 3.60
N SER A 108 -10.88 10.99 4.66
CA SER A 108 -10.94 11.50 6.04
C SER A 108 -9.71 12.29 6.44
N ASN A 109 -8.60 12.10 5.73
CA ASN A 109 -7.32 12.74 6.01
C ASN A 109 -6.89 13.69 4.89
N PHE A 110 -7.24 13.40 3.63
CA PHE A 110 -6.84 14.22 2.48
C PHE A 110 -7.54 15.57 2.49
N SER A 111 -6.76 16.65 2.65
CA SER A 111 -7.26 18.02 2.64
C SER A 111 -7.03 18.75 1.32
N ASN A 112 -6.37 18.09 0.35
CA ASN A 112 -6.01 18.67 -0.94
C ASN A 112 -5.10 19.89 -0.75
N SER A 113 -4.05 19.71 0.06
CA SER A 113 -3.11 20.76 0.44
C SER A 113 -1.73 20.51 -0.16
N ALA A 114 -1.08 21.56 -0.66
CA ALA A 114 0.27 21.43 -1.21
C ALA A 114 1.33 21.00 -0.17
N SER A 115 1.00 20.98 1.13
CA SER A 115 1.87 20.46 2.19
C SER A 115 1.78 18.95 2.40
N GLU A 116 0.85 18.29 1.71
CA GLU A 116 0.61 16.85 1.78
C GLU A 116 1.47 16.15 0.72
N ASP A 117 2.73 16.52 0.52
CA ASP A 117 3.49 16.24 -0.71
C ASP A 117 4.72 15.32 -0.49
N ASP A 118 4.72 14.60 0.62
CA ASP A 118 5.75 13.62 0.96
C ASP A 118 5.23 12.20 0.82
N TRP A 119 6.07 11.27 0.38
CA TRP A 119 5.62 9.92 0.05
C TRP A 119 6.60 8.88 0.55
N PHE A 120 6.06 7.80 1.09
CA PHE A 120 6.79 6.54 1.27
C PHE A 120 6.53 5.59 0.11
N THR A 121 7.49 4.73 -0.21
CA THR A 121 7.33 3.67 -1.22
C THR A 121 7.68 2.30 -0.65
N THR A 122 7.02 1.26 -1.14
CA THR A 122 7.41 -0.13 -0.89
C THR A 122 8.49 -0.59 -1.85
N ASP A 123 9.09 -1.75 -1.56
CA ASP A 123 9.75 -2.57 -2.58
C ASP A 123 8.71 -3.08 -3.60
N PRO A 124 9.15 -3.50 -4.79
CA PRO A 124 8.26 -4.08 -5.78
C PRO A 124 7.50 -5.29 -5.25
N LEU A 125 6.18 -5.29 -5.44
CA LEU A 125 5.26 -6.35 -5.03
C LEU A 125 4.35 -6.77 -6.19
N VAL A 126 3.73 -7.95 -6.08
CA VAL A 126 2.81 -8.45 -7.11
C VAL A 126 1.38 -8.12 -6.69
N LEU A 127 0.79 -7.16 -7.39
CA LEU A 127 -0.61 -6.74 -7.21
C LEU A 127 -1.10 -6.22 -8.55
N GLY A 128 -2.22 -6.76 -9.05
CA GLY A 128 -2.83 -6.34 -10.31
C GLY A 128 -3.99 -5.38 -10.13
N ASN A 129 -4.61 -5.01 -11.26
CA ASN A 129 -5.85 -4.24 -11.26
C ASN A 129 -6.92 -4.94 -10.41
N GLY A 130 -7.73 -4.16 -9.72
CA GLY A 130 -8.82 -4.68 -8.91
C GLY A 130 -9.25 -3.76 -7.80
N THR A 131 -10.12 -4.29 -6.95
CA THR A 131 -10.58 -3.60 -5.75
C THR A 131 -9.95 -4.26 -4.54
N TRP A 132 -9.15 -3.49 -3.79
CA TRP A 132 -8.30 -3.98 -2.71
C TRP A 132 -8.66 -3.32 -1.38
N GLY A 133 -8.56 -4.09 -0.30
CA GLY A 133 -8.51 -3.55 1.04
C GLY A 133 -7.11 -3.03 1.33
N LEU A 134 -6.97 -1.75 1.65
CA LEU A 134 -5.70 -1.15 2.07
C LEU A 134 -5.82 -0.61 3.48
N PHE A 135 -4.76 -0.77 4.26
CA PHE A 135 -4.70 -0.24 5.61
C PHE A 135 -3.27 0.05 6.05
N THR A 136 -3.07 1.21 6.65
CA THR A 136 -1.85 1.54 7.40
C THR A 136 -2.27 1.74 8.85
N GLY A 137 -1.58 1.06 9.78
CA GLY A 137 -2.10 0.76 11.12
C GLY A 137 -2.49 1.98 11.96
N THR A 138 -3.10 1.74 13.12
CA THR A 138 -3.54 2.79 14.07
C THR A 138 -2.54 3.04 15.20
N ASN A 139 -1.56 2.16 15.39
CA ASN A 139 -0.65 2.17 16.53
C ASN A 139 0.67 2.86 16.20
N CYS A 140 0.60 4.20 16.20
CA CYS A 140 1.67 5.18 16.33
C CYS A 140 2.42 5.69 15.09
N CYS A 141 2.47 7.02 15.10
CA CYS A 141 3.56 7.93 14.72
C CYS A 141 3.61 8.40 13.27
N ILE A 142 3.40 7.54 12.28
CA ILE A 142 3.51 7.89 10.86
C ILE A 142 2.33 7.28 10.08
N ASP A 143 1.63 8.07 9.28
CA ASP A 143 0.62 7.66 8.30
C ASP A 143 -0.47 6.70 8.76
N THR A 144 -1.13 7.04 9.85
CA THR A 144 -2.23 6.21 10.37
C THR A 144 -3.51 6.43 9.57
N MET A 145 -4.20 5.33 9.23
CA MET A 145 -5.60 5.36 8.80
C MET A 145 -6.51 5.13 10.00
N SER A 146 -7.70 5.74 9.97
CA SER A 146 -8.71 5.53 11.02
C SER A 146 -9.30 4.11 11.01
N ALA A 147 -9.37 3.48 9.83
CA ALA A 147 -9.82 2.11 9.63
C ALA A 147 -9.33 1.60 8.26
N PRO A 148 -9.28 0.26 8.03
CA PRO A 148 -9.10 -0.30 6.70
C PRO A 148 -10.17 0.22 5.73
N ARG A 149 -9.78 0.45 4.47
CA ARG A 149 -10.71 0.92 3.43
C ARG A 149 -10.55 0.15 2.12
N GLN A 150 -11.57 0.26 1.29
CA GLN A 150 -11.58 -0.30 -0.04
C GLN A 150 -11.12 0.74 -1.07
N PHE A 151 -10.20 0.35 -1.95
CA PHE A 151 -9.64 1.20 -3.00
C PHE A 151 -9.66 0.48 -4.35
N VAL A 152 -9.82 1.23 -5.43
CA VAL A 152 -9.74 0.71 -6.81
C VAL A 152 -8.35 1.01 -7.34
N ILE A 153 -7.62 -0.04 -7.72
CA ILE A 153 -6.32 0.03 -8.38
C ILE A 153 -6.51 -0.33 -9.85
N SER A 154 -6.01 0.51 -10.75
CA SER A 154 -6.17 0.39 -12.20
C SER A 154 -4.91 0.84 -12.94
N GLY A 155 -4.83 0.57 -14.25
CA GLY A 155 -3.71 1.02 -15.08
C GLY A 155 -2.46 0.14 -14.99
N ILE A 156 -2.53 -0.98 -14.27
CA ILE A 156 -1.46 -1.98 -14.21
C ILE A 156 -1.57 -2.88 -15.44
N SER A 157 -0.51 -2.89 -16.24
CA SER A 157 -0.42 -3.63 -17.50
C SER A 157 0.49 -4.85 -17.41
N SER A 158 1.50 -4.81 -16.53
CA SER A 158 2.51 -5.87 -16.44
C SER A 158 2.10 -7.03 -15.53
N VAL A 159 1.11 -6.83 -14.66
CA VAL A 159 0.59 -7.86 -13.77
C VAL A 159 -0.77 -8.34 -14.27
N PRO A 160 -0.96 -9.65 -14.54
CA PRO A 160 -2.25 -10.18 -14.99
C PRO A 160 -3.40 -9.80 -14.04
N GLU A 161 -4.60 -9.62 -14.59
CA GLU A 161 -5.80 -9.35 -13.79
C GLU A 161 -6.03 -10.45 -12.73
N GLY A 162 -6.48 -10.06 -11.53
CA GLY A 162 -6.81 -11.01 -10.46
C GLY A 162 -5.63 -11.53 -9.64
N THR A 163 -4.42 -11.00 -9.82
CA THR A 163 -3.18 -11.40 -9.10
C THR A 163 -3.03 -10.87 -7.68
N GLY A 164 -4.04 -10.24 -7.09
CA GLY A 164 -4.02 -9.96 -5.65
C GLY A 164 -4.95 -10.90 -4.88
N PRO A 165 -5.10 -10.68 -3.56
CA PRO A 165 -5.83 -11.58 -2.66
C PRO A 165 -7.31 -11.90 -2.97
N GLY A 166 -7.92 -11.50 -4.09
CA GLY A 166 -9.39 -11.36 -4.24
C GLY A 166 -10.11 -12.00 -5.44
N GLN A 167 -9.54 -12.96 -6.17
CA GLN A 167 -10.34 -13.82 -7.08
C GLN A 167 -10.71 -15.14 -6.37
N ALA A 168 -11.37 -15.02 -5.22
CA ALA A 168 -12.17 -16.09 -4.65
C ALA A 168 -13.62 -15.93 -5.10
N ASN A 169 -13.87 -16.06 -6.41
CA ASN A 169 -15.14 -16.53 -6.98
C ASN A 169 -14.98 -16.74 -8.49
N GLY A 170 -14.55 -17.94 -8.88
CA GLY A 170 -14.76 -18.46 -10.23
C GLY A 170 -13.49 -18.88 -10.97
N VAL A 171 -13.12 -20.15 -10.79
CA VAL A 171 -12.18 -20.91 -11.63
C VAL A 171 -10.74 -20.43 -11.55
N ILE A 172 -9.97 -21.04 -10.65
CA ILE A 172 -8.52 -21.21 -10.85
C ILE A 172 -8.39 -22.06 -12.13
N PRO A 173 -7.78 -21.58 -13.23
CA PRO A 173 -7.26 -22.50 -14.22
C PRO A 173 -6.21 -23.31 -13.50
N GLU A 174 -6.49 -24.60 -13.28
CA GLU A 174 -5.49 -25.52 -12.73
C GLU A 174 -4.19 -25.28 -13.50
N PRO A 175 -3.06 -25.05 -12.79
CA PRO A 175 -1.80 -24.84 -13.48
C PRO A 175 -1.62 -25.98 -14.48
N ALA A 176 -1.10 -25.66 -15.67
CA ALA A 176 -0.94 -26.61 -16.77
C ALA A 176 -0.17 -27.89 -16.38
N THR A 177 0.39 -27.97 -15.17
CA THR A 177 0.89 -29.17 -14.51
C THR A 177 -0.11 -30.33 -14.48
N MET A 178 -1.42 -30.13 -14.29
CA MET A 178 -2.37 -31.26 -14.37
C MET A 178 -2.59 -31.76 -15.80
N SER A 179 -2.62 -30.86 -16.79
CA SER A 179 -2.66 -31.21 -18.20
C SER A 179 -1.36 -31.89 -18.68
N LEU A 180 -0.20 -31.44 -18.19
CA LEU A 180 1.11 -32.06 -18.44
C LEU A 180 1.27 -33.42 -17.73
N LEU A 181 0.76 -33.57 -16.50
CA LEU A 181 0.77 -34.84 -15.79
C LEU A 181 -0.16 -35.88 -16.47
N GLY A 182 -1.35 -35.45 -16.90
CA GLY A 182 -2.32 -36.29 -17.60
C GLY A 182 -1.83 -36.75 -18.98
N SER A 183 -1.26 -35.84 -19.77
CA SER A 183 -0.66 -36.19 -21.08
C SER A 183 0.61 -37.03 -20.93
N GLY A 184 1.43 -36.78 -19.90
CA GLY A 184 2.59 -37.61 -19.56
C GLY A 184 2.21 -39.05 -19.22
N LEU A 185 1.17 -39.28 -18.41
CA LEU A 185 0.71 -40.62 -18.06
C LEU A 185 0.15 -41.40 -19.26
N LEU A 186 -0.57 -40.72 -20.16
CA LEU A 186 -1.06 -41.34 -21.41
C LEU A 186 0.11 -41.71 -22.36
N ALA A 187 1.15 -40.89 -22.43
CA ALA A 187 2.36 -41.22 -23.20
C ALA A 187 3.06 -42.47 -22.64
N PHE A 188 3.17 -42.61 -21.31
CA PHE A 188 3.75 -43.81 -20.69
C PHE A 188 2.87 -45.07 -20.85
N ALA A 189 1.55 -44.92 -20.81
CA ALA A 189 0.62 -46.03 -21.06
C ALA A 189 0.68 -46.52 -22.53
N GLY A 190 0.84 -45.60 -23.48
CA GLY A 190 1.01 -45.91 -24.91
C GLY A 190 2.33 -46.62 -25.24
N ILE A 191 3.41 -46.27 -24.53
CA ILE A 191 4.74 -46.89 -24.72
C ILE A 191 4.74 -48.37 -24.30
N ARG A 192 3.97 -48.76 -23.27
CA ARG A 192 3.86 -50.17 -22.85
C ARG A 192 3.09 -51.06 -23.83
N ARG A 193 2.26 -50.51 -24.72
CA ARG A 193 1.47 -51.29 -25.69
C ARG A 193 2.24 -51.75 -26.93
N LYS A 194 3.44 -51.22 -27.18
CA LYS A 194 4.26 -51.59 -28.36
C LYS A 194 5.29 -52.72 -28.14
N LYS A 195 5.30 -53.39 -26.99
CA LYS A 195 6.07 -54.63 -26.77
C LYS A 195 5.15 -55.85 -26.70
N ARG A 196 4.51 -56.19 -27.81
CA ARG A 196 3.97 -57.52 -28.13
C ARG A 196 3.66 -57.58 -29.63
N VAL A 197 4.70 -57.75 -30.44
CA VAL A 197 4.83 -58.78 -31.49
C VAL A 197 6.31 -59.12 -31.55
#